data_AF-A0A9P3HL07-F1
#
_entry.id   AF-A0A9P3HL07-F1
#
_cell.length_a   1.000
_cell.length_b   1.000
_cell.length_c   1.000
_cell.angle_alpha   90.00
_cell.angle_beta   90.00
_cell.angle_gamma   90.00
#
_symmetry.space_group_name_H-M   'P 1'
#
loop_
_entity.id
_entity.type
_entity.pdbx_description
1 polymer ?
#
loop_
_entity_poly.entity_id
_entity_poly.type
_entity_poly.pdbx_seq_one_letter_code
_entity_poly.pdbx_strand_id
1 'polypeptide(L)'
;MRFLSISAAVLASVALVTADLSKIVRVDPASQQFIDANGRSRFFHGTNMIKKVPPYHADINQFDPGYSLVDRDIQVLKDLNINSIRLGVQWTGVEPVRGQYNQTYLDITGTIIQRLQDNGIYALLDQHQDVWAPQLCGEGAPDWFVQPGWVIPSDMMPVPQQSTPFAVDANGMPSAADCDSIDWSTSYLDYAVGNAFGRLYNNYDSLGDAWALYWKTVVTNYHMLPGVLGYDLMNEPWVGDHMADPTLLIPGRADSVNLEPLWNKGTAQIRTVDNTTIVFFEGVTFDILSGFENVPGGDGTHTAQSYHYYKPPQLGSVETTIQNRITDATRLKTTGMMTEFQFWGSDNATLALILEAAQMADTYMQSWQGWSYEELWSGDNYSLPLAQIYARTYAEATAGVAKTLYFQDTTAKYWVSWIADTSITAPGLIRIAPNTYYPDGIRVFFVPAGTGTYTMENENVVQLHYTSTAVTGQTIQASVQPYFPTDIIKSSASTGFCMDNSNAFVNPNNPIIIWGCSSSANQVWKFKNGTISLAFDPSHNHDTFCLDTQPIASKTYFSAVLNPCQAGSQTQQWSVNAAGNIINASNGYCLDITGSTYKAGTDVITYPCSGNPNQEWILPRGASGTW
;
A
#
# COMPACT_ATOMS: atom_id res chain seq x y z
N MET A 1 7.19 33.10 -61.73
CA MET A 1 8.08 31.96 -61.41
C MET A 1 9.08 32.38 -60.33
N ARG A 2 8.77 32.06 -59.06
CA ARG A 2 9.73 32.00 -57.96
C ARG A 2 9.28 30.85 -57.06
N PHE A 3 10.02 29.75 -57.11
CA PHE A 3 9.81 28.57 -56.29
C PHE A 3 10.29 28.89 -54.86
N LEU A 4 9.41 28.70 -53.88
CA LEU A 4 9.73 28.70 -52.46
C LEU A 4 10.18 27.27 -52.08
N SER A 5 11.41 27.15 -51.62
CA SER A 5 11.96 25.94 -51.01
C SER A 5 11.35 25.72 -49.63
N ILE A 6 10.66 24.59 -49.44
CA ILE A 6 10.25 24.12 -48.11
C ILE A 6 11.38 23.24 -47.58
N SER A 7 12.05 23.69 -46.52
CA SER A 7 12.98 22.88 -45.74
C SER A 7 12.21 21.84 -44.95
N ALA A 8 12.52 20.56 -45.16
CA ALA A 8 12.00 19.46 -44.36
C ALA A 8 12.62 19.50 -42.96
N ALA A 9 11.81 19.81 -41.94
CA ALA A 9 12.16 19.57 -40.55
C ALA A 9 11.94 18.09 -40.23
N VAL A 10 13.04 17.38 -39.97
CA VAL A 10 13.01 16.02 -39.41
C VAL A 10 12.53 16.14 -37.96
N LEU A 11 11.28 15.81 -37.70
CA LEU A 11 10.81 15.52 -36.35
C LEU A 11 11.45 14.20 -35.91
N ALA A 12 12.48 14.29 -35.07
CA ALA A 12 12.91 13.16 -34.27
C ALA A 12 11.81 12.88 -33.24
N SER A 13 11.00 11.86 -33.49
CA SER A 13 10.16 11.25 -32.46
C SER A 13 11.08 10.63 -31.42
N VAL A 14 11.21 11.28 -30.26
CA VAL A 14 11.71 10.62 -29.06
C VAL A 14 10.63 9.62 -28.68
N ALA A 15 10.77 8.37 -29.11
CA ALA A 15 10.07 7.28 -28.48
C ALA A 15 10.58 7.24 -27.03
N LEU A 16 9.78 7.73 -26.09
CA LEU A 16 9.92 7.35 -24.70
C LEU A 16 9.83 5.82 -24.70
N VAL A 17 10.96 5.16 -24.52
CA VAL A 17 10.98 3.74 -24.16
C VAL A 17 10.41 3.70 -22.75
N THR A 18 9.09 3.62 -22.63
CA THR A 18 8.46 3.20 -21.39
C THR A 18 9.04 1.83 -21.07
N ALA A 19 9.70 1.67 -19.93
CA ALA A 19 10.14 0.35 -19.50
C ALA A 19 8.90 -0.53 -19.42
N ASP A 20 8.82 -1.55 -20.29
CA ASP A 20 7.67 -2.45 -20.33
C ASP A 20 7.51 -3.12 -18.96
N LEU A 21 6.30 -2.98 -18.38
CA LEU A 21 5.94 -3.58 -17.11
C LEU A 21 6.10 -5.10 -17.22
N SER A 22 6.92 -5.71 -16.34
CA SER A 22 7.25 -7.13 -16.46
C SER A 22 6.14 -8.01 -15.90
N LYS A 23 5.53 -8.86 -16.75
CA LYS A 23 4.48 -9.81 -16.33
C LYS A 23 4.92 -10.64 -15.11
N ILE A 24 4.01 -10.84 -14.17
CA ILE A 24 4.18 -11.77 -13.05
C ILE A 24 3.84 -13.17 -13.55
N VAL A 25 4.80 -14.09 -13.47
CA VAL A 25 4.69 -15.38 -14.16
C VAL A 25 4.60 -16.57 -13.23
N ARG A 26 5.01 -16.43 -11.97
CA ARG A 26 4.92 -17.48 -10.96
C ARG A 26 5.11 -16.92 -9.56
N VAL A 27 4.93 -17.79 -8.59
CA VAL A 27 5.35 -17.65 -7.20
C VAL A 27 6.48 -18.65 -6.94
N ASP A 28 7.47 -18.25 -6.14
CA ASP A 28 8.46 -19.16 -5.59
C ASP A 28 7.98 -19.69 -4.22
N PRO A 29 7.59 -20.97 -4.09
CA PRO A 29 7.09 -21.51 -2.82
C PRO A 29 8.13 -21.50 -1.69
N ALA A 30 9.42 -21.47 -2.01
CA ALA A 30 10.48 -21.50 -0.99
C ALA A 30 10.68 -20.12 -0.34
N SER A 31 10.60 -19.05 -1.12
CA SER A 31 10.71 -17.68 -0.62
C SER A 31 9.37 -17.01 -0.35
N GLN A 32 8.28 -17.58 -0.88
CA GLN A 32 6.92 -17.02 -0.90
C GLN A 32 6.88 -15.64 -1.57
N GLN A 33 7.64 -15.45 -2.65
CA GLN A 33 7.69 -14.20 -3.38
C GLN A 33 7.09 -14.36 -4.77
N PHE A 34 6.37 -13.34 -5.23
CA PHE A 34 5.96 -13.21 -6.61
C PHE A 34 7.19 -13.02 -7.49
N ILE A 35 7.27 -13.74 -8.60
CA ILE A 35 8.39 -13.65 -9.51
C ILE A 35 7.92 -13.19 -10.90
N ASP A 36 8.59 -12.16 -11.41
CA ASP A 36 8.31 -11.66 -12.74
C ASP A 36 9.02 -12.44 -13.86
N ALA A 37 8.67 -12.13 -15.11
CA ALA A 37 9.24 -12.74 -16.30
C ALA A 37 10.76 -12.54 -16.44
N ASN A 38 11.33 -11.53 -15.77
CA ASN A 38 12.76 -11.28 -15.70
C ASN A 38 13.45 -12.06 -14.55
N GLY A 39 12.69 -12.79 -13.74
CA GLY A 39 13.21 -13.56 -12.60
C GLY A 39 13.34 -12.79 -11.30
N ARG A 40 12.90 -11.52 -11.25
CA ARG A 40 12.99 -10.69 -10.04
C ARG A 40 11.89 -11.04 -9.04
N SER A 41 12.20 -11.00 -7.75
CA SER A 41 11.17 -11.00 -6.71
C SER A 41 10.42 -9.67 -6.71
N ARG A 42 9.10 -9.69 -6.54
CA ARG A 42 8.22 -8.52 -6.67
C ARG A 42 7.35 -8.30 -5.43
N PHE A 43 7.08 -7.03 -5.15
CA PHE A 43 6.22 -6.58 -4.06
C PHE A 43 5.25 -5.51 -4.56
N PHE A 44 4.04 -5.50 -3.99
CA PHE A 44 2.95 -4.66 -4.45
C PHE A 44 2.33 -3.87 -3.30
N HIS A 45 2.37 -2.55 -3.41
CA HIS A 45 1.64 -1.65 -2.51
C HIS A 45 0.59 -0.92 -3.35
N GLY A 46 -0.64 -0.89 -2.87
CA GLY A 46 -1.76 -0.48 -3.70
C GLY A 46 -3.00 -0.07 -2.95
N THR A 47 -4.06 0.16 -3.72
CA THR A 47 -5.40 0.49 -3.23
C THR A 47 -6.47 -0.24 -4.03
N ASN A 48 -7.68 -0.27 -3.50
CA ASN A 48 -8.87 -0.79 -4.16
C ASN A 48 -9.54 0.30 -5.00
N MET A 49 -9.99 -0.05 -6.20
CA MET A 49 -10.83 0.79 -7.07
C MET A 49 -12.01 -0.04 -7.54
N ILE A 50 -13.09 -0.04 -6.75
CA ILE A 50 -14.27 -0.88 -6.96
C ILE A 50 -15.49 0.00 -7.18
N LYS A 51 -16.17 -0.16 -8.32
CA LYS A 51 -17.47 0.47 -8.57
C LYS A 51 -18.58 -0.57 -8.54
N LYS A 52 -19.35 -0.60 -7.45
CA LYS A 52 -20.38 -1.62 -7.18
C LYS A 52 -21.71 -1.34 -7.89
N VAL A 53 -21.91 -0.12 -8.40
CA VAL A 53 -23.14 0.33 -9.09
C VAL A 53 -22.91 0.64 -10.57
N PRO A 54 -23.95 0.63 -11.43
CA PRO A 54 -23.81 0.99 -12.83
C PRO A 54 -23.09 2.34 -13.06
N PRO A 55 -22.21 2.44 -14.06
CA PRO A 55 -21.89 1.45 -15.09
C PRO A 55 -20.83 0.39 -14.70
N TYR A 56 -20.54 0.21 -13.40
CA TYR A 56 -19.63 -0.81 -12.85
C TYR A 56 -18.15 -0.70 -13.21
N HIS A 57 -17.74 0.43 -13.81
CA HIS A 57 -16.36 0.77 -14.12
C HIS A 57 -16.09 2.25 -13.80
N ALA A 58 -14.81 2.59 -13.56
CA ALA A 58 -14.38 3.96 -13.38
C ALA A 58 -14.67 4.81 -14.63
N ASP A 59 -15.00 6.10 -14.47
CA ASP A 59 -15.10 7.02 -15.60
C ASP A 59 -13.71 7.22 -16.23
N ILE A 60 -13.62 7.14 -17.55
CA ILE A 60 -12.35 7.24 -18.31
C ILE A 60 -12.22 8.56 -19.08
N ASN A 61 -13.21 9.45 -18.97
CA ASN A 61 -13.31 10.69 -19.72
C ASN A 61 -13.29 11.94 -18.82
N GLN A 62 -13.90 11.85 -17.64
CA GLN A 62 -14.03 12.94 -16.69
C GLN A 62 -13.47 12.54 -15.34
N PHE A 63 -12.77 13.49 -14.71
CA PHE A 63 -12.34 13.29 -13.34
C PHE A 63 -13.57 13.31 -12.42
N ASP A 64 -13.73 12.22 -11.68
CA ASP A 64 -14.71 12.00 -10.62
C ASP A 64 -13.94 11.48 -9.40
N PRO A 65 -13.84 12.26 -8.29
CA PRO A 65 -13.07 11.88 -7.11
C PRO A 65 -13.42 10.46 -6.63
N GLY A 66 -12.45 9.56 -6.64
CA GLY A 66 -12.64 8.16 -6.23
C GLY A 66 -13.21 7.23 -7.29
N TYR A 67 -13.87 7.75 -8.33
CA TYR A 67 -14.67 6.95 -9.27
C TYR A 67 -14.29 7.12 -10.74
N SER A 68 -13.12 7.71 -11.01
CA SER A 68 -12.54 7.86 -12.35
C SER A 68 -11.12 7.31 -12.43
N LEU A 69 -10.65 7.10 -13.66
CA LEU A 69 -9.26 6.83 -13.96
C LEU A 69 -8.81 7.62 -15.19
N VAL A 70 -8.55 8.90 -14.96
CA VAL A 70 -7.99 9.82 -15.96
C VAL A 70 -6.55 10.22 -15.59
N ASP A 71 -5.93 11.10 -16.36
CA ASP A 71 -4.53 11.50 -16.15
C ASP A 71 -4.29 12.10 -14.75
N ARG A 72 -5.30 12.77 -14.18
CA ARG A 72 -5.26 13.29 -12.81
C ARG A 72 -5.15 12.15 -11.78
N ASP A 73 -5.94 11.10 -11.91
CA ASP A 73 -5.88 9.94 -11.01
C ASP A 73 -4.52 9.24 -11.12
N ILE A 74 -4.01 9.06 -12.34
CA ILE A 74 -2.68 8.50 -12.57
C ILE A 74 -1.59 9.31 -11.86
N GLN A 75 -1.67 10.64 -11.90
CA GLN A 75 -0.71 11.48 -11.16
C GLN A 75 -0.84 11.28 -9.64
N VAL A 76 -2.07 11.22 -9.12
CA VAL A 76 -2.31 10.94 -7.69
C VAL A 76 -1.73 9.58 -7.30
N LEU A 77 -1.98 8.52 -8.08
CA LEU A 77 -1.44 7.18 -7.82
C LEU A 77 0.10 7.17 -7.83
N LYS A 78 0.74 7.96 -8.70
CA LYS A 78 2.21 8.14 -8.71
C LYS A 78 2.71 8.87 -7.46
N ASP A 79 2.03 9.93 -7.03
CA ASP A 79 2.37 10.67 -5.81
C ASP A 79 2.19 9.83 -4.54
N LEU A 80 1.19 8.94 -4.53
CA LEU A 80 0.95 7.91 -3.52
C LEU A 80 1.95 6.75 -3.57
N ASN A 81 2.83 6.72 -4.57
CA ASN A 81 3.83 5.68 -4.77
C ASN A 81 3.24 4.27 -5.02
N ILE A 82 2.02 4.20 -5.54
CA ILE A 82 1.29 2.95 -5.79
C ILE A 82 1.84 2.24 -7.04
N ASN A 83 1.92 0.92 -6.98
CA ASN A 83 2.24 0.07 -8.14
C ASN A 83 1.20 -1.03 -8.42
N SER A 84 0.12 -1.09 -7.64
CA SER A 84 -0.96 -2.06 -7.87
C SER A 84 -2.33 -1.49 -7.52
N ILE A 85 -3.35 -1.90 -8.26
CA ILE A 85 -4.76 -1.61 -8.01
C ILE A 85 -5.51 -2.93 -7.95
N ARG A 86 -6.31 -3.14 -6.90
CA ARG A 86 -7.36 -4.16 -6.89
C ARG A 86 -8.56 -3.56 -7.61
N LEU A 87 -8.75 -3.99 -8.85
CA LEU A 87 -9.70 -3.42 -9.80
C LEU A 87 -10.94 -4.30 -9.87
N GLY A 88 -12.10 -3.72 -9.54
CA GLY A 88 -13.36 -4.44 -9.58
C GLY A 88 -13.78 -4.75 -11.02
N VAL A 89 -13.95 -6.04 -11.32
CA VAL A 89 -14.50 -6.54 -12.58
C VAL A 89 -15.83 -7.23 -12.27
N GLN A 90 -16.89 -6.45 -12.12
CA GLN A 90 -18.17 -6.93 -11.59
C GLN A 90 -18.79 -8.01 -12.49
N TRP A 91 -19.28 -9.12 -11.92
CA TRP A 91 -19.93 -10.18 -12.70
C TRP A 91 -21.19 -9.64 -13.39
N THR A 92 -22.00 -8.84 -12.70
CA THR A 92 -23.14 -8.13 -13.30
C THR A 92 -22.75 -7.23 -14.50
N GLY A 93 -21.56 -6.63 -14.46
CA GLY A 93 -21.03 -5.83 -15.58
C GLY A 93 -20.62 -6.69 -16.78
N VAL A 94 -20.01 -7.85 -16.53
CA VAL A 94 -19.52 -8.78 -17.57
C VAL A 94 -20.65 -9.60 -18.19
N GLU A 95 -21.59 -10.11 -17.41
CA GLU A 95 -22.68 -11.00 -17.86
C GLU A 95 -24.06 -10.48 -17.38
N PRO A 96 -24.52 -9.31 -17.87
CA PRO A 96 -25.78 -8.71 -17.42
C PRO A 96 -27.01 -9.55 -17.78
N VAL A 97 -26.90 -10.39 -18.81
CA VAL A 97 -27.91 -11.38 -19.19
C VAL A 97 -27.23 -12.72 -19.29
N ARG A 98 -27.83 -13.76 -18.70
CA ARG A 98 -27.24 -15.09 -18.64
C ARG A 98 -26.79 -15.60 -20.01
N GLY A 99 -25.51 -15.93 -20.13
CA GLY A 99 -24.84 -16.38 -21.35
C GLY A 99 -24.55 -15.29 -22.39
N GLN A 100 -24.83 -14.01 -22.10
CA GLN A 100 -24.58 -12.88 -22.99
C GLN A 100 -23.61 -11.90 -22.31
N TYR A 101 -22.38 -11.85 -22.83
CA TYR A 101 -21.31 -11.04 -22.26
C TYR A 101 -21.27 -9.63 -22.87
N ASN A 102 -21.08 -8.63 -22.01
CA ASN A 102 -21.07 -7.22 -22.39
C ASN A 102 -19.69 -6.79 -22.89
N GLN A 103 -19.48 -6.84 -24.21
CA GLN A 103 -18.19 -6.45 -24.80
C GLN A 103 -17.84 -4.99 -24.55
N THR A 104 -18.81 -4.07 -24.53
CA THR A 104 -18.53 -2.65 -24.24
C THR A 104 -17.93 -2.46 -22.85
N TYR A 105 -18.46 -3.17 -21.84
CA TYR A 105 -17.89 -3.16 -20.49
C TYR A 105 -16.45 -3.70 -20.49
N LEU A 106 -16.22 -4.83 -21.19
CA LEU A 106 -14.91 -5.46 -21.28
C LEU A 106 -13.88 -4.56 -21.99
N ASP A 107 -14.26 -3.86 -23.05
CA ASP A 107 -13.39 -2.95 -23.79
C ASP A 107 -12.98 -1.72 -22.94
N ILE A 108 -13.92 -1.17 -22.16
CA ILE A 108 -13.65 -0.06 -21.25
C ILE A 108 -12.72 -0.49 -20.12
N THR A 109 -12.99 -1.63 -19.49
CA THR A 109 -12.12 -2.21 -18.45
C THR A 109 -10.72 -2.52 -19.00
N GLY A 110 -10.62 -3.04 -20.23
CA GLY A 110 -9.34 -3.22 -20.92
C GLY A 110 -8.57 -1.91 -21.10
N THR A 111 -9.26 -0.82 -21.42
CA THR A 111 -8.66 0.54 -21.52
C THR A 111 -8.14 1.02 -20.17
N ILE A 112 -8.87 0.75 -19.08
CA ILE A 112 -8.44 1.05 -17.71
C ILE A 112 -7.17 0.27 -17.36
N ILE A 113 -7.15 -1.05 -17.59
CA ILE A 113 -5.98 -1.90 -17.30
C ILE A 113 -4.76 -1.44 -18.11
N GLN A 114 -4.94 -1.15 -19.40
CA GLN A 114 -3.85 -0.65 -20.26
C GLN A 114 -3.29 0.68 -19.74
N ARG A 115 -4.15 1.61 -19.33
CA ARG A 115 -3.73 2.91 -18.78
C ARG A 115 -2.92 2.75 -17.48
N LEU A 116 -3.32 1.84 -16.60
CA LEU A 116 -2.54 1.49 -15.40
C LEU A 116 -1.18 0.91 -15.79
N GLN A 117 -1.17 -0.07 -16.70
CA GLN A 117 0.04 -0.73 -17.19
C GLN A 117 1.05 0.27 -17.79
N ASP A 118 0.59 1.18 -18.65
CA ASP A 118 1.42 2.21 -19.30
C ASP A 118 2.07 3.16 -18.29
N ASN A 119 1.58 3.18 -17.05
CA ASN A 119 2.09 3.99 -15.95
C ASN A 119 2.78 3.15 -14.87
N GLY A 120 3.10 1.88 -15.15
CA GLY A 120 3.83 1.00 -14.26
C GLY A 120 3.01 0.52 -13.05
N ILE A 121 1.69 0.42 -13.20
CA ILE A 121 0.76 -0.01 -12.17
C ILE A 121 0.08 -1.30 -12.63
N TYR A 122 0.14 -2.35 -11.81
CA TYR A 122 -0.56 -3.60 -12.09
C TYR A 122 -2.04 -3.53 -11.68
N ALA A 123 -2.88 -4.31 -12.36
CA ALA A 123 -4.26 -4.56 -11.97
C ALA A 123 -4.40 -6.00 -11.47
N LEU A 124 -4.82 -6.16 -10.21
CA LEU A 124 -5.40 -7.40 -9.69
C LEU A 124 -6.89 -7.36 -10.02
N LEU A 125 -7.37 -8.26 -10.87
CA LEU A 125 -8.76 -8.26 -11.32
C LEU A 125 -9.61 -9.00 -10.31
N ASP A 126 -10.52 -8.28 -9.66
CA ASP A 126 -11.32 -8.78 -8.55
C ASP A 126 -12.78 -8.95 -8.96
N GLN A 127 -13.31 -10.17 -8.81
CA GLN A 127 -14.76 -10.37 -8.84
C GLN A 127 -15.33 -9.97 -7.50
N HIS A 128 -15.61 -8.67 -7.38
CA HIS A 128 -16.13 -8.11 -6.14
C HIS A 128 -17.60 -8.51 -5.91
N GLN A 129 -17.98 -8.61 -4.63
CA GLN A 129 -19.35 -8.78 -4.17
C GLN A 129 -19.45 -8.42 -2.68
N ASP A 130 -20.61 -7.92 -2.26
CA ASP A 130 -20.99 -7.76 -0.85
C ASP A 130 -22.45 -8.17 -0.71
N VAL A 131 -22.74 -9.14 0.16
CA VAL A 131 -24.09 -9.73 0.29
C VAL A 131 -24.66 -10.19 -1.07
N TRP A 132 -23.76 -10.57 -1.98
CA TRP A 132 -23.93 -11.26 -3.25
C TRP A 132 -24.73 -10.59 -4.37
N ALA A 133 -25.99 -10.20 -4.17
CA ALA A 133 -26.88 -9.82 -5.28
C ALA A 133 -27.91 -8.74 -4.87
N PRO A 134 -28.45 -7.94 -5.82
CA PRO A 134 -29.42 -6.89 -5.51
C PRO A 134 -30.70 -7.39 -4.82
N GLN A 135 -31.18 -8.60 -5.15
CA GLN A 135 -32.32 -9.23 -4.47
C GLN A 135 -32.06 -9.54 -2.98
N LEU A 136 -30.80 -9.49 -2.58
CA LEU A 136 -30.30 -9.77 -1.24
C LEU A 136 -29.80 -8.50 -0.54
N CYS A 137 -30.18 -7.32 -1.04
CA CYS A 137 -29.66 -6.03 -0.56
C CYS A 137 -28.13 -5.88 -0.72
N GLY A 138 -27.54 -6.55 -1.72
CA GLY A 138 -26.10 -6.55 -1.98
C GLY A 138 -25.75 -6.30 -3.44
N GLU A 139 -24.48 -6.51 -3.77
CA GLU A 139 -23.91 -6.31 -5.11
C GLU A 139 -22.96 -7.46 -5.51
N GLY A 140 -22.72 -7.58 -6.81
CA GLY A 140 -21.71 -8.50 -7.38
C GLY A 140 -22.31 -9.40 -8.47
N ALA A 141 -23.20 -10.31 -8.07
CA ALA A 141 -23.87 -11.22 -8.98
C ALA A 141 -24.90 -10.50 -9.86
N PRO A 142 -25.08 -10.94 -11.13
CA PRO A 142 -26.08 -10.35 -12.03
C PRO A 142 -27.51 -10.50 -11.54
N ASP A 143 -28.40 -9.59 -11.99
CA ASP A 143 -29.83 -9.60 -11.64
C ASP A 143 -30.54 -10.93 -11.96
N TRP A 144 -30.06 -11.67 -12.96
CA TRP A 144 -30.63 -12.98 -13.31
C TRP A 144 -30.23 -14.10 -12.34
N PHE A 145 -29.31 -13.86 -11.40
CA PHE A 145 -28.79 -14.90 -10.50
C PHE A 145 -29.87 -15.40 -9.55
N VAL A 146 -30.38 -14.54 -8.66
CA VAL A 146 -31.35 -14.93 -7.63
C VAL A 146 -32.75 -14.99 -8.24
N GLN A 147 -33.41 -16.15 -8.11
CA GLN A 147 -34.73 -16.38 -8.68
C GLN A 147 -35.84 -16.44 -7.62
N PRO A 148 -37.05 -15.96 -7.93
CA PRO A 148 -38.21 -16.11 -7.04
C PRO A 148 -38.47 -17.57 -6.66
N GLY A 149 -38.76 -17.81 -5.38
CA GLY A 149 -39.14 -19.14 -4.86
C GLY A 149 -37.98 -20.05 -4.47
N TRP A 150 -36.72 -19.56 -4.48
CA TRP A 150 -35.59 -20.30 -3.92
C TRP A 150 -35.70 -20.55 -2.41
N VAL A 151 -36.30 -19.60 -1.69
CA VAL A 151 -36.68 -19.72 -0.28
C VAL A 151 -38.19 -19.61 -0.12
N ILE A 152 -38.71 -20.16 0.98
CA ILE A 152 -40.13 -19.99 1.31
C ILE A 152 -40.42 -18.53 1.69
N PRO A 153 -41.67 -18.04 1.53
CA PRO A 153 -41.98 -16.63 1.79
C PRO A 153 -41.59 -16.12 3.18
N SER A 154 -41.61 -16.97 4.21
CA SER A 154 -41.21 -16.58 5.58
C SER A 154 -39.71 -16.43 5.79
N ASP A 155 -38.89 -16.87 4.83
CA ASP A 155 -37.43 -16.92 4.92
C ASP A 155 -36.77 -15.97 3.90
N MET A 156 -37.58 -15.16 3.21
CA MET A 156 -37.11 -14.08 2.35
C MET A 156 -36.36 -13.02 3.19
N MET A 157 -35.52 -12.21 2.54
CA MET A 157 -34.82 -11.10 3.19
C MET A 157 -35.78 -10.23 4.03
N PRO A 158 -35.39 -9.77 5.22
CA PRO A 158 -34.08 -9.89 5.87
C PRO A 158 -34.10 -10.92 7.02
N VAL A 159 -34.81 -12.03 6.88
CA VAL A 159 -34.95 -13.00 7.97
C VAL A 159 -33.61 -13.75 8.15
N PRO A 160 -33.07 -13.88 9.39
CA PRO A 160 -33.70 -13.63 10.68
C PRO A 160 -33.45 -12.27 11.33
N GLN A 161 -32.69 -11.34 10.73
CA GLN A 161 -32.46 -10.01 11.33
C GLN A 161 -33.77 -9.29 11.69
N GLN A 162 -34.76 -9.39 10.82
CA GLN A 162 -36.14 -9.00 11.12
C GLN A 162 -37.10 -10.16 10.87
N SER A 163 -38.20 -10.23 11.62
CA SER A 163 -39.18 -11.31 11.50
C SER A 163 -40.14 -11.17 10.31
N THR A 164 -40.16 -10.00 9.66
CA THR A 164 -41.07 -9.68 8.57
C THR A 164 -40.25 -9.53 7.28
N PRO A 165 -40.48 -10.39 6.29
CA PRO A 165 -39.84 -10.26 4.99
C PRO A 165 -40.15 -8.92 4.31
N PHE A 166 -39.18 -8.40 3.56
CA PHE A 166 -39.35 -7.21 2.74
C PHE A 166 -40.35 -7.44 1.62
N ALA A 167 -41.07 -6.37 1.28
CA ALA A 167 -41.76 -6.31 0.01
C ALA A 167 -40.72 -6.20 -1.11
N VAL A 168 -40.99 -6.86 -2.24
CA VAL A 168 -40.10 -6.85 -3.39
C VAL A 168 -40.86 -6.44 -4.64
N ASP A 169 -40.12 -5.90 -5.61
CA ASP A 169 -40.66 -5.58 -6.93
C ASP A 169 -40.86 -6.84 -7.80
N ALA A 170 -41.17 -6.63 -9.09
CA ALA A 170 -41.39 -7.73 -10.03
C ALA A 170 -40.13 -8.59 -10.30
N ASN A 171 -38.94 -8.07 -10.01
CA ASN A 171 -37.66 -8.75 -10.16
C ASN A 171 -37.15 -9.37 -8.84
N GLY A 172 -37.94 -9.27 -7.77
CA GLY A 172 -37.55 -9.77 -6.45
C GLY A 172 -36.60 -8.83 -5.70
N MET A 173 -36.48 -7.56 -6.11
CA MET A 173 -35.60 -6.59 -5.46
C MET A 173 -36.32 -5.86 -4.32
N PRO A 174 -35.76 -5.85 -3.09
CA PRO A 174 -36.22 -4.95 -2.01
C PRO A 174 -35.98 -3.48 -2.35
N SER A 175 -36.66 -2.57 -1.64
CA SER A 175 -36.39 -1.14 -1.80
C SER A 175 -35.09 -0.72 -1.10
N ALA A 176 -34.44 0.34 -1.58
CA ALA A 176 -33.24 0.88 -0.92
C ALA A 176 -33.50 1.23 0.56
N ALA A 177 -34.68 1.77 0.87
CA ALA A 177 -35.06 2.10 2.25
C ALA A 177 -35.20 0.84 3.14
N ASP A 178 -35.63 -0.29 2.58
CA ASP A 178 -35.67 -1.56 3.30
C ASP A 178 -34.24 -2.08 3.56
N CYS A 179 -33.39 -2.06 2.54
CA CYS A 179 -31.99 -2.46 2.66
C CYS A 179 -31.20 -1.59 3.65
N ASP A 180 -31.45 -0.27 3.68
CA ASP A 180 -30.84 0.66 4.64
C ASP A 180 -31.36 0.48 6.08
N SER A 181 -32.41 -0.34 6.28
CA SER A 181 -33.02 -0.58 7.60
C SER A 181 -32.40 -1.74 8.38
N ILE A 182 -31.44 -2.45 7.78
CA ILE A 182 -30.76 -3.62 8.36
C ILE A 182 -29.26 -3.41 8.41
N ASP A 183 -28.56 -4.25 9.17
CA ASP A 183 -27.10 -4.26 9.17
C ASP A 183 -26.62 -5.16 8.03
N TRP A 184 -26.12 -4.52 6.96
CA TRP A 184 -25.65 -5.22 5.76
C TRP A 184 -24.63 -6.32 6.11
N SER A 185 -23.74 -6.08 7.08
CA SER A 185 -22.69 -7.04 7.45
C SER A 185 -23.24 -8.31 8.08
N THR A 186 -24.36 -8.20 8.80
CA THR A 186 -25.04 -9.36 9.39
C THR A 186 -26.00 -10.04 8.42
N SER A 187 -26.26 -9.46 7.25
CA SER A 187 -27.13 -10.03 6.22
C SER A 187 -26.55 -11.29 5.60
N TYR A 188 -25.24 -11.52 5.72
CA TYR A 188 -24.64 -12.81 5.42
C TYR A 188 -25.28 -13.98 6.21
N LEU A 189 -25.85 -13.71 7.39
CA LEU A 189 -26.56 -14.72 8.20
C LEU A 189 -28.03 -14.93 7.80
N ASP A 190 -28.54 -14.19 6.81
CA ASP A 190 -29.92 -14.33 6.36
C ASP A 190 -30.12 -15.62 5.54
N TYR A 191 -31.32 -16.20 5.67
CA TYR A 191 -31.67 -17.47 5.02
C TYR A 191 -31.50 -17.40 3.50
N ALA A 192 -31.98 -16.32 2.88
CA ALA A 192 -31.89 -16.13 1.44
C ALA A 192 -30.44 -15.99 0.94
N VAL A 193 -29.56 -15.36 1.72
CA VAL A 193 -28.14 -15.19 1.39
C VAL A 193 -27.42 -16.53 1.48
N GLY A 194 -27.59 -17.25 2.58
CA GLY A 194 -27.03 -18.60 2.74
C GLY A 194 -27.47 -19.54 1.60
N ASN A 195 -28.75 -19.52 1.24
CA ASN A 195 -29.27 -20.34 0.14
C ASN A 195 -28.66 -19.98 -1.22
N ALA A 196 -28.50 -18.69 -1.53
CA ALA A 196 -27.92 -18.24 -2.79
C ALA A 196 -26.46 -18.70 -2.96
N PHE A 197 -25.62 -18.52 -1.93
CA PHE A 197 -24.25 -19.04 -1.92
C PHE A 197 -24.23 -20.58 -1.97
N GLY A 198 -25.09 -21.25 -1.21
CA GLY A 198 -25.22 -22.71 -1.26
C GLY A 198 -25.57 -23.23 -2.66
N ARG A 199 -26.43 -22.50 -3.38
CA ARG A 199 -26.77 -22.82 -4.77
C ARG A 199 -25.60 -22.65 -5.73
N LEU A 200 -24.80 -21.58 -5.57
CA LEU A 200 -23.56 -21.39 -6.32
C LEU A 200 -22.61 -22.57 -6.13
N TYR A 201 -22.26 -22.88 -4.89
CA TYR A 201 -21.26 -23.90 -4.54
C TYR A 201 -21.68 -25.30 -4.97
N ASN A 202 -22.96 -25.64 -4.81
CA ASN A 202 -23.50 -26.93 -5.22
C ASN A 202 -23.88 -26.98 -6.73
N ASN A 203 -23.59 -25.92 -7.48
CA ASN A 203 -23.86 -25.80 -8.90
C ASN A 203 -25.33 -26.04 -9.28
N TYR A 204 -26.26 -25.67 -8.39
CA TYR A 204 -27.68 -25.67 -8.73
C TYR A 204 -27.91 -24.76 -9.93
N ASP A 205 -28.84 -25.17 -10.81
CA ASP A 205 -29.18 -24.42 -12.02
C ASP A 205 -27.97 -24.08 -12.90
N SER A 206 -26.83 -24.80 -12.78
CA SER A 206 -25.54 -24.51 -13.44
C SER A 206 -24.94 -23.13 -13.08
N LEU A 207 -25.15 -22.65 -11.86
CA LEU A 207 -24.66 -21.34 -11.41
C LEU A 207 -23.13 -21.31 -11.24
N GLY A 208 -22.54 -22.35 -10.65
CA GLY A 208 -21.08 -22.48 -10.56
C GLY A 208 -20.40 -22.62 -11.93
N ASP A 209 -21.08 -23.24 -12.91
CA ASP A 209 -20.60 -23.28 -14.30
C ASP A 209 -20.65 -21.90 -14.96
N ALA A 210 -21.71 -21.12 -14.72
CA ALA A 210 -21.81 -19.75 -15.22
C ALA A 210 -20.71 -18.86 -14.62
N TRP A 211 -20.46 -18.95 -13.32
CA TRP A 211 -19.36 -18.23 -12.65
C TRP A 211 -17.98 -18.62 -13.24
N ALA A 212 -17.75 -19.90 -13.52
CA ALA A 212 -16.50 -20.33 -14.16
C ALA A 212 -16.37 -19.83 -15.62
N LEU A 213 -17.47 -19.71 -16.36
CA LEU A 213 -17.49 -19.11 -17.70
C LEU A 213 -17.32 -17.59 -17.68
N TYR A 214 -17.81 -16.91 -16.64
CA TYR A 214 -17.47 -15.51 -16.38
C TYR A 214 -15.95 -15.32 -16.30
N TRP A 215 -15.26 -16.14 -15.49
CA TRP A 215 -13.80 -16.07 -15.37
C TRP A 215 -13.09 -16.36 -16.70
N LYS A 216 -13.54 -17.36 -17.45
CA LYS A 216 -13.02 -17.61 -18.80
C LYS A 216 -13.14 -16.39 -19.70
N THR A 217 -14.27 -15.69 -19.64
CA THR A 217 -14.54 -14.49 -20.43
C THR A 217 -13.60 -13.35 -20.04
N VAL A 218 -13.45 -13.07 -18.75
CA VAL A 218 -12.51 -12.05 -18.23
C VAL A 218 -11.09 -12.34 -18.71
N VAL A 219 -10.60 -13.57 -18.52
CA VAL A 219 -9.22 -13.95 -18.88
C VAL A 219 -9.00 -13.91 -20.40
N THR A 220 -9.99 -14.31 -21.20
CA THR A 220 -9.92 -14.21 -22.68
C THR A 220 -9.62 -12.79 -23.15
N ASN A 221 -10.14 -11.78 -22.46
CA ASN A 221 -9.96 -10.39 -22.84
C ASN A 221 -8.63 -9.79 -22.36
N TYR A 222 -8.07 -10.25 -21.23
CA TYR A 222 -6.97 -9.52 -20.56
C TYR A 222 -5.65 -10.28 -20.38
N HIS A 223 -5.58 -11.60 -20.58
CA HIS A 223 -4.38 -12.41 -20.30
C HIS A 223 -3.08 -11.97 -21.03
N MET A 224 -3.22 -11.27 -22.17
CA MET A 224 -2.08 -10.75 -22.94
C MET A 224 -1.50 -9.45 -22.37
N LEU A 225 -2.19 -8.78 -21.45
CA LEU A 225 -1.73 -7.56 -20.82
C LEU A 225 -0.74 -7.92 -19.68
N PRO A 226 0.56 -7.59 -19.79
CA PRO A 226 1.53 -7.91 -18.74
C PRO A 226 1.27 -7.18 -17.41
N GLY A 227 0.48 -6.10 -17.44
CA GLY A 227 0.02 -5.38 -16.24
C GLY A 227 -1.07 -6.09 -15.45
N VAL A 228 -1.62 -7.22 -15.92
CA VAL A 228 -2.49 -8.04 -15.08
C VAL A 228 -1.64 -8.78 -14.05
N LEU A 229 -1.76 -8.40 -12.78
CA LEU A 229 -1.11 -9.06 -11.65
C LEU A 229 -1.67 -10.46 -11.44
N GLY A 230 -2.99 -10.58 -11.49
CA GLY A 230 -3.69 -11.81 -11.16
C GLY A 230 -5.21 -11.72 -11.30
N TYR A 231 -5.86 -12.83 -10.98
CA TYR A 231 -7.32 -12.98 -10.95
C TYR A 231 -7.76 -13.34 -9.52
N ASP A 232 -8.37 -12.40 -8.81
CA ASP A 232 -8.91 -12.59 -7.47
C ASP A 232 -10.32 -13.15 -7.56
N LEU A 233 -10.45 -14.45 -7.26
CA LEU A 233 -11.56 -15.28 -7.73
C LEU A 233 -12.93 -14.80 -7.23
N MET A 234 -13.03 -14.37 -5.98
CA MET A 234 -14.20 -13.67 -5.47
C MET A 234 -13.88 -13.05 -4.11
N ASN A 235 -14.28 -11.79 -3.97
CA ASN A 235 -14.21 -11.02 -2.73
C ASN A 235 -15.04 -11.66 -1.61
N GLU A 236 -14.45 -11.79 -0.43
CA GLU A 236 -15.10 -12.16 0.84
C GLU A 236 -16.18 -13.27 0.72
N PRO A 237 -15.84 -14.47 0.22
CA PRO A 237 -16.80 -15.56 0.05
C PRO A 237 -17.56 -15.89 1.34
N TRP A 238 -18.88 -16.00 1.28
CA TRP A 238 -19.64 -16.50 2.43
C TRP A 238 -19.61 -18.03 2.52
N VAL A 239 -19.86 -18.57 3.71
CA VAL A 239 -19.73 -20.00 4.00
C VAL A 239 -20.68 -20.91 3.21
N GLY A 240 -21.77 -20.37 2.65
CA GLY A 240 -22.84 -21.13 1.98
C GLY A 240 -24.12 -21.22 2.81
N ASP A 241 -24.94 -22.25 2.55
CA ASP A 241 -26.23 -22.45 3.21
C ASP A 241 -26.05 -22.99 4.63
N HIS A 242 -25.60 -22.11 5.51
CA HIS A 242 -25.35 -22.38 6.93
C HIS A 242 -26.62 -22.65 7.73
N MET A 243 -27.80 -22.31 7.20
CA MET A 243 -29.07 -22.64 7.82
C MET A 243 -29.44 -24.10 7.58
N ALA A 244 -29.12 -24.63 6.39
CA ALA A 244 -29.23 -26.06 6.08
C ALA A 244 -28.11 -26.88 6.73
N ASP A 245 -26.87 -26.37 6.76
CA ASP A 245 -25.71 -26.99 7.40
C ASP A 245 -24.94 -26.00 8.30
N PRO A 246 -25.27 -25.92 9.60
CA PRO A 246 -24.59 -25.03 10.54
C PRO A 246 -23.10 -25.34 10.73
N THR A 247 -22.62 -26.53 10.31
CA THR A 247 -21.20 -26.86 10.44
C THR A 247 -20.32 -26.04 9.51
N LEU A 248 -20.90 -25.43 8.47
CA LEU A 248 -20.19 -24.51 7.56
C LEU A 248 -19.63 -23.27 8.28
N LEU A 249 -20.20 -22.88 9.42
CA LEU A 249 -19.70 -21.78 10.25
C LEU A 249 -18.46 -22.15 11.09
N ILE A 250 -18.08 -23.43 11.14
CA ILE A 250 -16.83 -23.84 11.80
C ILE A 250 -15.66 -23.35 10.92
N PRO A 251 -14.69 -22.58 11.45
CA PRO A 251 -13.58 -22.07 10.66
C PRO A 251 -12.86 -23.16 9.84
N GLY A 252 -12.63 -22.88 8.55
CA GLY A 252 -12.04 -23.79 7.58
C GLY A 252 -13.00 -24.84 6.99
N ARG A 253 -14.17 -25.08 7.57
CA ARG A 253 -15.08 -26.12 7.03
C ARG A 253 -15.55 -25.75 5.62
N ALA A 254 -16.11 -24.55 5.46
CA ALA A 254 -16.61 -24.05 4.18
C ALA A 254 -15.50 -23.89 3.13
N ASP A 255 -14.28 -23.51 3.51
CA ASP A 255 -13.13 -23.46 2.59
C ASP A 255 -12.95 -24.81 1.88
N SER A 256 -12.94 -25.90 2.64
CA SER A 256 -12.72 -27.25 2.11
C SER A 256 -13.89 -27.80 1.28
N VAL A 257 -15.13 -27.60 1.73
CA VAL A 257 -16.30 -28.28 1.12
C VAL A 257 -16.99 -27.46 0.03
N ASN A 258 -16.91 -26.13 0.12
CA ASN A 258 -17.63 -25.22 -0.78
C ASN A 258 -16.67 -24.43 -1.67
N LEU A 259 -15.68 -23.76 -1.07
CA LEU A 259 -14.81 -22.86 -1.82
C LEU A 259 -13.82 -23.60 -2.70
N GLU A 260 -13.07 -24.57 -2.16
CA GLU A 260 -12.04 -25.31 -2.91
C GLU A 260 -12.58 -25.95 -4.20
N PRO A 261 -13.75 -26.62 -4.22
CA PRO A 261 -14.33 -27.15 -5.46
C PRO A 261 -14.69 -26.06 -6.48
N LEU A 262 -15.26 -24.93 -6.04
CA LEU A 262 -15.62 -23.83 -6.94
C LEU A 262 -14.35 -23.15 -7.50
N TRP A 263 -13.36 -22.88 -6.66
CA TRP A 263 -12.07 -22.32 -7.08
C TRP A 263 -11.36 -23.19 -8.10
N ASN A 264 -11.36 -24.51 -7.89
CA ASN A 264 -10.83 -25.47 -8.86
C ASN A 264 -11.60 -25.43 -10.19
N LYS A 265 -12.94 -25.30 -10.14
CA LYS A 265 -13.77 -25.17 -11.35
C LYS A 265 -13.43 -23.90 -12.14
N GLY A 266 -13.33 -22.75 -11.48
CA GLY A 266 -12.95 -21.48 -12.11
C GLY A 266 -11.55 -21.53 -12.67
N THR A 267 -10.59 -22.00 -11.87
CA THR A 267 -9.18 -22.15 -12.29
C THR A 267 -9.05 -23.07 -13.49
N ALA A 268 -9.79 -24.19 -13.55
CA ALA A 268 -9.79 -25.08 -14.70
C ALA A 268 -10.22 -24.36 -15.99
N GLN A 269 -11.22 -23.45 -15.92
CA GLN A 269 -11.63 -22.65 -17.08
C GLN A 269 -10.61 -21.56 -17.42
N ILE A 270 -10.05 -20.86 -16.43
CA ILE A 270 -8.98 -19.86 -16.60
C ILE A 270 -7.79 -20.48 -17.34
N ARG A 271 -7.35 -21.67 -16.91
CA ARG A 271 -6.19 -22.38 -17.48
C ARG A 271 -6.44 -22.92 -18.89
N THR A 272 -7.68 -22.88 -19.41
CA THR A 272 -7.92 -23.12 -20.86
C THR A 272 -7.46 -21.96 -21.75
N VAL A 273 -7.18 -20.80 -21.16
CA VAL A 273 -6.80 -19.57 -21.86
C VAL A 273 -5.43 -19.06 -21.39
N ASP A 274 -5.22 -18.92 -20.08
CA ASP A 274 -3.98 -18.40 -19.50
C ASP A 274 -3.39 -19.37 -18.49
N ASN A 275 -2.23 -19.93 -18.81
CA ASN A 275 -1.54 -20.90 -17.96
C ASN A 275 -0.45 -20.30 -17.05
N THR A 276 -0.33 -18.97 -17.00
CA THR A 276 0.81 -18.28 -16.36
C THR A 276 0.41 -17.21 -15.34
N THR A 277 -0.69 -16.49 -15.56
CA THR A 277 -1.09 -15.43 -14.62
C THR A 277 -1.54 -16.04 -13.28
N ILE A 278 -1.21 -15.35 -12.18
CA ILE A 278 -1.48 -15.83 -10.82
C ILE A 278 -2.98 -15.84 -10.56
N VAL A 279 -3.49 -16.94 -9.99
CA VAL A 279 -4.87 -17.01 -9.47
C VAL A 279 -4.84 -16.72 -7.98
N PHE A 280 -5.49 -15.63 -7.58
CA PHE A 280 -5.68 -15.23 -6.20
C PHE A 280 -6.96 -15.86 -5.66
N PHE A 281 -6.92 -16.38 -4.44
CA PHE A 281 -8.08 -17.02 -3.82
C PHE A 281 -8.20 -16.62 -2.36
N GLU A 282 -9.43 -16.35 -1.94
CA GLU A 282 -9.78 -16.01 -0.58
C GLU A 282 -10.36 -17.23 0.16
N GLY A 283 -10.18 -17.24 1.48
CA GLY A 283 -10.99 -18.05 2.40
C GLY A 283 -12.35 -17.38 2.65
N VAL A 284 -13.18 -17.97 3.51
CA VAL A 284 -14.46 -17.34 3.87
C VAL A 284 -14.27 -15.97 4.55
N THR A 285 -15.25 -15.07 4.45
CA THR A 285 -15.20 -13.65 4.90
C THR A 285 -14.50 -13.38 6.24
N PHE A 286 -14.76 -14.19 7.28
CA PHE A 286 -14.12 -13.99 8.60
C PHE A 286 -12.68 -14.49 8.67
N ASP A 287 -12.30 -15.39 7.77
CA ASP A 287 -10.96 -15.87 7.45
C ASP A 287 -10.05 -16.23 8.65
N ILE A 288 -10.65 -16.82 9.71
CA ILE A 288 -9.96 -17.09 10.98
C ILE A 288 -8.95 -18.24 10.86
N LEU A 289 -9.31 -19.31 10.13
CA LEU A 289 -8.47 -20.49 9.86
C LEU A 289 -8.70 -20.95 8.43
N SER A 290 -7.63 -21.25 7.71
CA SER A 290 -7.70 -21.80 6.35
C SER A 290 -7.97 -23.30 6.38
N GLY A 291 -9.05 -23.72 5.73
CA GLY A 291 -9.41 -25.13 5.58
C GLY A 291 -9.05 -25.77 4.24
N PHE A 292 -8.45 -25.02 3.32
CA PHE A 292 -8.05 -25.56 2.01
C PHE A 292 -7.08 -26.73 2.17
N GLU A 293 -7.33 -27.85 1.50
CA GLU A 293 -6.38 -28.95 1.38
C GLU A 293 -5.33 -28.63 0.31
N ASN A 294 -5.76 -28.01 -0.79
CA ASN A 294 -4.90 -27.59 -1.90
C ASN A 294 -5.22 -26.17 -2.35
N VAL A 295 -4.25 -25.53 -2.99
CA VAL A 295 -4.52 -24.29 -3.74
C VAL A 295 -5.36 -24.60 -5.00
N PRO A 296 -6.04 -23.60 -5.59
CA PRO A 296 -6.73 -23.78 -6.87
C PRO A 296 -5.78 -24.29 -7.97
N GLY A 297 -6.10 -25.43 -8.58
CA GLY A 297 -5.26 -26.08 -9.59
C GLY A 297 -4.06 -26.88 -9.05
N GLY A 298 -3.77 -26.83 -7.74
CA GLY A 298 -2.87 -27.75 -7.03
C GLY A 298 -1.36 -27.52 -7.13
N ASP A 299 -0.86 -26.65 -8.02
CA ASP A 299 0.59 -26.46 -8.27
C ASP A 299 1.25 -25.43 -7.31
N GLY A 300 0.51 -24.50 -6.70
CA GLY A 300 1.06 -23.51 -5.75
C GLY A 300 1.92 -22.40 -6.41
N THR A 301 2.61 -22.75 -7.49
CA THR A 301 3.52 -21.88 -8.24
C THR A 301 2.80 -20.82 -9.08
N HIS A 302 1.48 -20.92 -9.26
CA HIS A 302 0.68 -19.96 -10.03
C HIS A 302 -0.58 -19.53 -9.26
N THR A 303 -0.50 -19.55 -7.93
CA THR A 303 -1.57 -19.14 -7.03
C THR A 303 -1.04 -18.21 -5.95
N ALA A 304 -1.91 -17.42 -5.34
CA ALA A 304 -1.62 -16.65 -4.15
C ALA A 304 -2.86 -16.60 -3.26
N GLN A 305 -2.67 -16.60 -1.94
CA GLN A 305 -3.76 -16.30 -1.01
C GLN A 305 -4.05 -14.80 -1.08
N SER A 306 -5.29 -14.46 -1.37
CA SER A 306 -5.86 -13.13 -1.13
C SER A 306 -6.48 -13.19 0.27
N TYR A 307 -6.22 -12.21 1.12
CA TYR A 307 -6.79 -12.17 2.48
C TYR A 307 -6.96 -10.75 2.98
N HIS A 308 -7.93 -10.56 3.87
CA HIS A 308 -8.27 -9.24 4.41
C HIS A 308 -7.86 -9.11 5.88
N TYR A 309 -7.76 -7.88 6.36
CA TYR A 309 -7.69 -7.60 7.78
C TYR A 309 -8.65 -6.49 8.20
N TYR A 310 -9.69 -6.90 8.93
CA TYR A 310 -10.60 -6.05 9.67
C TYR A 310 -10.80 -6.60 11.08
N LYS A 311 -10.95 -5.72 12.06
CA LYS A 311 -11.14 -6.14 13.45
C LYS A 311 -12.37 -5.45 14.05
N PRO A 312 -13.55 -6.12 14.09
CA PRO A 312 -13.90 -7.45 13.55
C PRO A 312 -13.89 -7.55 12.00
N PRO A 313 -13.95 -8.74 11.38
CA PRO A 313 -14.25 -10.06 11.97
C PRO A 313 -13.03 -10.87 12.43
N GLN A 314 -11.79 -10.46 12.09
CA GLN A 314 -10.61 -11.16 12.60
C GLN A 314 -10.45 -10.96 14.12
N LEU A 315 -10.07 -12.03 14.82
CA LEU A 315 -10.03 -12.06 16.29
C LEU A 315 -8.71 -11.56 16.90
N GLY A 316 -7.64 -11.52 16.10
CA GLY A 316 -6.26 -11.26 16.53
C GLY A 316 -5.79 -9.82 16.32
N SER A 317 -4.48 -9.59 16.47
CA SER A 317 -3.82 -8.40 15.89
C SER A 317 -3.55 -8.64 14.41
N VAL A 318 -3.26 -7.58 13.65
CA VAL A 318 -2.83 -7.69 12.25
C VAL A 318 -1.61 -8.59 12.08
N GLU A 319 -0.66 -8.53 13.03
CA GLU A 319 0.51 -9.41 13.04
C GLU A 319 0.10 -10.90 13.15
N THR A 320 -0.82 -11.23 14.06
CA THR A 320 -1.30 -12.61 14.21
C THR A 320 -2.01 -13.09 12.93
N THR A 321 -2.84 -12.24 12.31
CA THR A 321 -3.49 -12.56 11.04
C THR A 321 -2.45 -12.85 9.96
N ILE A 322 -1.45 -11.97 9.78
CA ILE A 322 -0.38 -12.17 8.79
C ILE A 322 0.40 -13.45 9.06
N GLN A 323 0.77 -13.74 10.31
CA GLN A 323 1.50 -14.97 10.67
C GLN A 323 0.68 -16.23 10.35
N ASN A 324 -0.63 -16.20 10.57
CA ASN A 324 -1.53 -17.30 10.21
C ASN A 324 -1.53 -17.51 8.69
N ARG A 325 -1.65 -16.43 7.91
CA ARG A 325 -1.62 -16.49 6.43
C ARG A 325 -0.28 -16.98 5.88
N ILE A 326 0.84 -16.57 6.47
CA ILE A 326 2.16 -17.12 6.12
C ILE A 326 2.26 -18.61 6.43
N THR A 327 1.68 -19.05 7.56
CA THR A 327 1.63 -20.47 7.92
C THR A 327 0.82 -21.27 6.90
N ASP A 328 -0.32 -20.73 6.48
CA ASP A 328 -1.17 -21.34 5.45
C ASP A 328 -0.48 -21.36 4.09
N ALA A 329 0.16 -20.26 3.68
CA ALA A 329 0.91 -20.17 2.44
C ALA A 329 2.09 -21.16 2.41
N THR A 330 2.76 -21.35 3.55
CA THR A 330 3.81 -22.37 3.72
C THR A 330 3.24 -23.78 3.51
N ARG A 331 2.13 -24.09 4.16
CA ARG A 331 1.46 -25.40 4.08
C ARG A 331 0.98 -25.70 2.66
N LEU A 332 0.43 -24.70 2.00
CA LEU A 332 -0.12 -24.76 0.64
C LEU A 332 0.91 -24.54 -0.47
N LYS A 333 2.18 -24.27 -0.12
CA LYS A 333 3.30 -24.04 -1.05
C LYS A 333 3.02 -22.90 -2.04
N THR A 334 2.54 -21.78 -1.52
CA THR A 334 2.13 -20.59 -2.27
C THR A 334 2.67 -19.33 -1.57
N THR A 335 2.26 -18.15 -2.03
CA THR A 335 2.43 -16.87 -1.32
C THR A 335 1.07 -16.30 -0.89
N GLY A 336 1.09 -15.16 -0.20
CA GLY A 336 -0.09 -14.40 0.20
C GLY A 336 0.07 -12.90 -0.04
N MET A 337 -1.07 -12.19 -0.10
CA MET A 337 -1.16 -10.75 -0.21
C MET A 337 -2.37 -10.25 0.59
N MET A 338 -2.18 -9.18 1.37
CA MET A 338 -3.26 -8.53 2.10
C MET A 338 -4.01 -7.58 1.18
N THR A 339 -5.02 -8.08 0.50
CA THR A 339 -5.74 -7.38 -0.59
C THR A 339 -6.73 -6.33 -0.08
N GLU A 340 -7.04 -6.35 1.21
CA GLU A 340 -7.92 -5.38 1.82
C GLU A 340 -7.68 -5.18 3.32
N PHE A 341 -7.73 -3.91 3.74
CA PHE A 341 -7.78 -3.47 5.13
C PHE A 341 -8.11 -1.98 5.16
N GLN A 342 -8.45 -1.48 6.34
CA GLN A 342 -8.93 -0.11 6.52
C GLN A 342 -7.95 0.94 5.97
N PHE A 343 -8.45 1.83 5.11
CA PHE A 343 -7.78 3.02 4.60
C PHE A 343 -8.71 4.24 4.51
N TRP A 344 -9.63 4.36 5.47
CA TRP A 344 -10.53 5.50 5.66
C TRP A 344 -10.43 6.07 7.08
N GLY A 345 -10.88 7.32 7.24
CA GLY A 345 -10.83 8.06 8.50
C GLY A 345 -9.62 8.99 8.60
N SER A 346 -9.74 10.01 9.47
CA SER A 346 -8.77 11.10 9.55
C SER A 346 -8.29 11.41 10.97
N ASP A 347 -8.82 10.74 11.99
CA ASP A 347 -8.37 10.92 13.36
C ASP A 347 -7.08 10.14 13.64
N ASN A 348 -6.29 10.62 14.59
CA ASN A 348 -4.97 10.07 14.88
C ASN A 348 -5.00 8.59 15.33
N ALA A 349 -6.07 8.14 16.00
CA ALA A 349 -6.14 6.76 16.46
C ALA A 349 -6.37 5.82 15.28
N THR A 350 -7.28 6.19 14.38
CA THR A 350 -7.53 5.45 13.14
C THR A 350 -6.29 5.43 12.25
N LEU A 351 -5.66 6.59 11.99
CA LEU A 351 -4.43 6.65 11.18
C LEU A 351 -3.29 5.80 11.75
N ALA A 352 -3.18 5.70 13.07
CA ALA A 352 -2.19 4.84 13.72
C ALA A 352 -2.44 3.35 13.45
N LEU A 353 -3.70 2.90 13.41
CA LEU A 353 -4.07 1.52 13.09
C LEU A 353 -3.80 1.18 11.62
N ILE A 354 -4.09 2.11 10.70
CA ILE A 354 -3.79 1.95 9.27
C ILE A 354 -2.27 1.83 9.07
N LEU A 355 -1.51 2.72 9.70
CA LEU A 355 -0.05 2.69 9.65
C LEU A 355 0.52 1.40 10.26
N GLU A 356 -0.02 0.94 11.40
CA GLU A 356 0.38 -0.33 12.03
C GLU A 356 0.19 -1.50 11.05
N ALA A 357 -0.96 -1.58 10.38
CA ALA A 357 -1.23 -2.65 9.41
C ALA A 357 -0.25 -2.63 8.23
N ALA A 358 0.04 -1.46 7.64
CA ALA A 358 1.04 -1.32 6.57
C ALA A 358 2.46 -1.68 7.05
N GLN A 359 2.84 -1.24 8.26
CA GLN A 359 4.14 -1.58 8.86
C GLN A 359 4.29 -3.08 9.15
N MET A 360 3.22 -3.74 9.60
CA MET A 360 3.23 -5.18 9.82
C MET A 360 3.31 -5.94 8.49
N ALA A 361 2.61 -5.50 7.45
CA ALA A 361 2.77 -6.06 6.12
C ALA A 361 4.22 -5.94 5.62
N ASP A 362 4.85 -4.77 5.74
CA ASP A 362 6.26 -4.55 5.38
C ASP A 362 7.21 -5.47 6.19
N THR A 363 6.98 -5.57 7.51
CA THR A 363 7.80 -6.39 8.44
C THR A 363 7.81 -7.86 8.03
N TYR A 364 6.68 -8.36 7.57
CA TYR A 364 6.48 -9.74 7.12
C TYR A 364 6.60 -9.91 5.59
N MET A 365 7.06 -8.86 4.89
CA MET A 365 7.22 -8.84 3.43
C MET A 365 5.95 -9.23 2.65
N GLN A 366 4.78 -8.91 3.20
CA GLN A 366 3.49 -9.11 2.54
C GLN A 366 3.16 -7.89 1.70
N SER A 367 2.79 -8.13 0.45
CA SER A 367 2.19 -7.09 -0.40
C SER A 367 0.82 -6.70 0.16
N TRP A 368 0.34 -5.49 -0.13
CA TRP A 368 -0.92 -5.01 0.41
C TRP A 368 -1.68 -4.02 -0.47
N GLN A 369 -3.00 -4.00 -0.35
CA GLN A 369 -3.92 -3.05 -0.99
C GLN A 369 -4.90 -2.49 0.04
N GLY A 370 -4.92 -1.17 0.21
CA GLY A 370 -5.82 -0.49 1.13
C GLY A 370 -7.23 -0.31 0.58
N TRP A 371 -8.25 -0.37 1.44
CA TRP A 371 -9.63 -0.01 1.10
C TRP A 371 -9.92 1.45 1.51
N SER A 372 -10.04 2.41 0.60
CA SER A 372 -9.97 2.31 -0.87
C SER A 372 -9.67 3.70 -1.48
N TYR A 373 -9.49 3.78 -2.80
CA TYR A 373 -9.10 5.04 -3.47
C TYR A 373 -10.12 6.15 -3.27
N GLU A 374 -11.41 5.84 -3.24
CA GLU A 374 -12.49 6.79 -3.00
C GLU A 374 -12.44 7.40 -1.59
N GLU A 375 -11.94 6.67 -0.59
CA GLU A 375 -11.82 7.13 0.80
C GLU A 375 -10.72 8.19 1.00
N LEU A 376 -9.85 8.36 -0.01
CA LEU A 376 -8.91 9.48 -0.04
C LEU A 376 -9.60 10.83 -0.28
N TRP A 377 -10.86 10.81 -0.73
CA TRP A 377 -11.57 11.99 -1.19
C TRP A 377 -12.72 12.39 -0.26
N SER A 378 -12.87 13.69 -0.03
CA SER A 378 -14.04 14.28 0.61
C SER A 378 -14.56 15.40 -0.28
N GLY A 379 -15.45 15.04 -1.21
CA GLY A 379 -15.72 15.84 -2.39
C GLY A 379 -14.43 16.00 -3.22
N ASP A 380 -14.08 17.24 -3.58
CA ASP A 380 -12.84 17.53 -4.30
C ASP A 380 -11.58 17.57 -3.41
N ASN A 381 -11.74 17.44 -2.08
CA ASN A 381 -10.64 17.54 -1.13
C ASN A 381 -9.91 16.21 -0.99
N TYR A 382 -8.58 16.27 -0.93
CA TYR A 382 -7.67 15.13 -0.85
C TYR A 382 -7.10 14.96 0.56
N SER A 383 -7.17 13.76 1.13
CA SER A 383 -6.66 13.45 2.48
C SER A 383 -5.14 13.29 2.49
N LEU A 384 -4.42 14.35 2.90
CA LEU A 384 -2.96 14.30 3.04
C LEU A 384 -2.45 13.25 4.04
N PRO A 385 -3.07 13.04 5.23
CA PRO A 385 -2.57 12.06 6.18
C PRO A 385 -2.64 10.61 5.67
N LEU A 386 -3.75 10.24 5.02
CA LEU A 386 -3.87 8.91 4.41
C LEU A 386 -2.91 8.74 3.24
N ALA A 387 -2.79 9.78 2.40
CA ALA A 387 -1.84 9.79 1.29
C ALA A 387 -0.39 9.56 1.73
N GLN A 388 0.00 10.08 2.88
CA GLN A 388 1.33 9.88 3.44
C GLN A 388 1.59 8.40 3.79
N ILE A 389 0.59 7.68 4.32
CA ILE A 389 0.71 6.25 4.63
C ILE A 389 0.85 5.41 3.36
N TYR A 390 0.22 5.81 2.25
CA TYR A 390 0.47 5.18 0.95
C TYR A 390 1.88 5.44 0.42
N ALA A 391 2.37 6.67 0.55
CA ALA A 391 3.62 7.17 -0.04
C ALA A 391 4.93 6.56 0.51
N ARG A 392 4.86 5.44 1.24
CA ARG A 392 6.01 4.72 1.82
C ARG A 392 7.00 4.31 0.74
N THR A 393 8.29 4.34 1.07
CA THR A 393 9.34 3.82 0.18
C THR A 393 9.46 2.32 0.34
N TYR A 394 9.52 1.59 -0.77
CA TYR A 394 9.67 0.13 -0.75
C TYR A 394 10.35 -0.39 -2.02
N ALA A 395 10.95 -1.58 -1.92
CA ALA A 395 11.47 -2.30 -3.08
C ALA A 395 10.30 -2.90 -3.87
N GLU A 396 10.04 -2.41 -5.07
CA GLU A 396 9.11 -3.02 -6.01
C GLU A 396 9.69 -4.31 -6.62
N ALA A 397 11.02 -4.37 -6.79
CA ALA A 397 11.69 -5.53 -7.33
C ALA A 397 13.11 -5.72 -6.78
N THR A 398 13.51 -6.97 -6.54
CA THR A 398 14.92 -7.33 -6.26
C THR A 398 15.42 -8.34 -7.29
N ALA A 399 16.64 -8.15 -7.80
CA ALA A 399 17.33 -9.07 -8.70
C ALA A 399 17.87 -10.30 -7.95
N GLY A 400 16.97 -11.01 -7.27
CA GLY A 400 17.28 -12.11 -6.35
C GLY A 400 16.31 -12.14 -5.19
N VAL A 401 16.49 -13.09 -4.27
CA VAL A 401 15.51 -13.36 -3.21
C VAL A 401 15.61 -12.34 -2.08
N ALA A 402 14.61 -11.48 -1.94
CA ALA A 402 14.53 -10.51 -0.85
C ALA A 402 14.48 -11.21 0.52
N LYS A 403 15.07 -10.56 1.53
CA LYS A 403 15.19 -11.08 2.90
C LYS A 403 14.68 -10.12 3.96
N THR A 404 14.82 -8.82 3.74
CA THR A 404 14.32 -7.80 4.66
C THR A 404 13.88 -6.58 3.89
N LEU A 405 12.77 -5.98 4.29
CA LEU A 405 12.28 -4.68 3.85
C LEU A 405 12.02 -3.85 5.10
N TYR A 406 12.49 -2.61 5.15
CA TYR A 406 12.24 -1.74 6.29
C TYR A 406 12.22 -0.28 5.86
N PHE A 407 11.06 0.36 6.03
CA PHE A 407 10.88 1.79 5.91
C PHE A 407 10.74 2.42 7.29
N GLN A 408 11.62 3.37 7.60
CA GLN A 408 11.51 4.20 8.78
C GLN A 408 10.75 5.48 8.42
N ASP A 409 9.44 5.46 8.66
CA ASP A 409 8.48 6.53 8.34
C ASP A 409 8.95 7.94 8.69
N THR A 410 9.73 8.04 9.76
CA THR A 410 9.97 9.30 10.45
C THR A 410 11.21 10.00 9.95
N THR A 411 12.18 9.24 9.43
CA THR A 411 13.39 9.78 8.81
C THR A 411 13.38 9.61 7.29
N ALA A 412 12.34 8.97 6.75
CA ALA A 412 12.25 8.52 5.36
C ALA A 412 13.42 7.63 4.93
N LYS A 413 14.05 6.89 5.85
CA LYS A 413 15.12 5.95 5.47
C LYS A 413 14.53 4.61 5.11
N TYR A 414 15.03 4.02 4.03
CA TYR A 414 14.63 2.70 3.59
C TYR A 414 15.83 1.76 3.50
N TRP A 415 15.60 0.50 3.82
CA TRP A 415 16.56 -0.58 3.65
C TRP A 415 15.90 -1.79 3.02
N VAL A 416 16.61 -2.39 2.06
CA VAL A 416 16.27 -3.69 1.50
C VAL A 416 17.52 -4.56 1.48
N SER A 417 17.39 -5.83 1.85
CA SER A 417 18.43 -6.84 1.64
C SER A 417 17.91 -8.03 0.86
N TRP A 418 18.77 -8.62 0.03
CA TRP A 418 18.43 -9.77 -0.79
C TRP A 418 19.65 -10.66 -1.03
N ILE A 419 19.39 -11.93 -1.31
CA ILE A 419 20.38 -12.87 -1.82
C ILE A 419 20.49 -12.64 -3.32
N ALA A 420 21.66 -12.16 -3.76
CA ALA A 420 21.87 -11.73 -5.13
C ALA A 420 21.81 -12.88 -6.13
N ASP A 421 21.20 -12.64 -7.28
CA ASP A 421 21.34 -13.50 -8.46
C ASP A 421 21.82 -12.65 -9.64
N THR A 422 23.12 -12.68 -9.90
CA THR A 422 23.73 -11.85 -10.95
C THR A 422 23.45 -12.33 -12.37
N SER A 423 22.72 -13.46 -12.53
CA SER A 423 22.19 -13.87 -13.83
C SER A 423 20.95 -13.05 -14.24
N ILE A 424 20.27 -12.41 -13.28
CA ILE A 424 19.16 -11.49 -13.54
C ILE A 424 19.75 -10.15 -13.99
N THR A 425 19.58 -9.82 -15.26
CA THR A 425 20.11 -8.58 -15.85
C THR A 425 19.17 -7.39 -15.71
N ALA A 426 17.89 -7.63 -15.44
CA ALA A 426 16.94 -6.56 -15.14
C ALA A 426 17.28 -5.92 -13.78
N PRO A 427 17.25 -4.59 -13.66
CA PRO A 427 17.59 -3.94 -12.40
C PRO A 427 16.56 -4.26 -11.32
N GLY A 428 17.02 -4.24 -10.06
CA GLY A 428 16.13 -4.09 -8.92
C GLY A 428 15.48 -2.71 -8.94
N LEU A 429 14.29 -2.57 -8.37
CA LEU A 429 13.50 -1.34 -8.37
C LEU A 429 13.14 -0.97 -6.94
N ILE A 430 13.42 0.28 -6.54
CA ILE A 430 12.89 0.88 -5.31
C ILE A 430 12.01 2.05 -5.70
N ARG A 431 10.78 2.04 -5.21
CA ARG A 431 9.79 3.09 -5.35
C ARG A 431 9.90 4.10 -4.23
N ILE A 432 9.99 5.38 -4.56
CA ILE A 432 10.09 6.52 -3.64
C ILE A 432 8.97 7.53 -3.90
N ALA A 433 8.64 8.32 -2.88
CA ALA A 433 7.74 9.48 -3.00
C ALA A 433 8.53 10.78 -2.79
N PRO A 434 9.07 11.41 -3.86
CA PRO A 434 9.90 12.61 -3.74
C PRO A 434 9.17 13.77 -3.07
N ASN A 435 7.91 14.01 -3.46
CA ASN A 435 7.12 15.13 -2.94
C ASN A 435 6.80 14.99 -1.45
N THR A 436 6.65 13.76 -0.96
CA THR A 436 6.29 13.48 0.44
C THR A 436 7.53 13.38 1.33
N TYR A 437 8.57 12.68 0.87
CA TYR A 437 9.66 12.23 1.73
C TYR A 437 11.05 12.69 1.28
N TYR A 438 11.24 13.04 0.01
CA TYR A 438 12.56 13.35 -0.55
C TYR A 438 12.58 14.60 -1.44
N PRO A 439 12.11 15.76 -0.94
CA PRO A 439 12.00 16.99 -1.73
C PRO A 439 13.37 17.50 -2.22
N ASP A 440 14.44 17.14 -1.52
CA ASP A 440 15.83 17.49 -1.82
C ASP A 440 16.56 16.39 -2.61
N GLY A 441 15.86 15.33 -2.99
CA GLY A 441 16.40 14.14 -3.61
C GLY A 441 16.91 13.09 -2.61
N ILE A 442 17.55 12.06 -3.16
CA ILE A 442 17.97 10.87 -2.43
C ILE A 442 19.44 10.54 -2.66
N ARG A 443 19.90 9.57 -1.89
CA ARG A 443 21.17 8.85 -2.09
C ARG A 443 21.01 7.39 -1.74
N VAL A 444 21.81 6.54 -2.38
CA VAL A 444 21.75 5.09 -2.17
C VAL A 444 23.11 4.56 -1.71
N PHE A 445 23.10 3.75 -0.66
CA PHE A 445 24.28 3.05 -0.16
C PHE A 445 24.13 1.55 -0.38
N PHE A 446 25.24 0.89 -0.71
CA PHE A 446 25.31 -0.56 -0.82
C PHE A 446 26.22 -1.15 0.25
N VAL A 447 25.80 -2.30 0.80
CA VAL A 447 26.61 -3.13 1.68
C VAL A 447 26.61 -4.56 1.12
N PRO A 448 27.78 -5.17 0.85
CA PRO A 448 29.13 -4.57 0.90
C PRO A 448 29.31 -3.39 -0.06
N ALA A 449 30.24 -2.48 0.25
CA ALA A 449 30.48 -1.34 -0.62
C ALA A 449 31.01 -1.79 -1.99
N GLY A 450 30.52 -1.15 -3.06
CA GLY A 450 30.93 -1.44 -4.43
C GLY A 450 30.14 -2.53 -5.14
N THR A 451 29.29 -3.31 -4.44
CA THR A 451 28.53 -4.41 -5.07
C THR A 451 27.38 -3.96 -5.95
N GLY A 452 26.96 -2.69 -5.85
CA GLY A 452 25.91 -2.13 -6.68
C GLY A 452 26.12 -0.65 -6.98
N THR A 453 25.39 -0.20 -8.00
CA THR A 453 25.20 1.20 -8.38
C THR A 453 23.72 1.48 -8.55
N TYR A 454 23.32 2.75 -8.63
CA TYR A 454 21.94 3.12 -8.89
C TYR A 454 21.81 4.18 -9.98
N THR A 455 20.65 4.18 -10.63
CA THR A 455 20.17 5.24 -11.54
C THR A 455 18.73 5.57 -11.18
N MET A 456 18.23 6.72 -11.63
CA MET A 456 16.79 7.02 -11.58
C MET A 456 16.18 6.63 -12.93
N GLU A 457 15.10 5.84 -12.91
CA GLU A 457 14.29 5.58 -14.12
C GLU A 457 13.39 6.78 -14.42
N ASN A 458 12.78 7.33 -13.38
CA ASN A 458 11.98 8.54 -13.35
C ASN A 458 12.09 9.16 -11.95
N GLU A 459 11.32 10.19 -11.65
CA GLU A 459 11.32 10.85 -10.35
C GLU A 459 10.96 9.91 -9.17
N ASN A 460 10.14 8.88 -9.39
CA ASN A 460 9.63 7.98 -8.35
C ASN A 460 10.36 6.63 -8.26
N VAL A 461 11.18 6.24 -9.24
CA VAL A 461 11.75 4.89 -9.31
C VAL A 461 13.27 4.90 -9.41
N VAL A 462 13.90 4.26 -8.41
CA VAL A 462 15.33 4.00 -8.33
C VAL A 462 15.63 2.62 -8.91
N GLN A 463 16.50 2.55 -9.91
CA GLN A 463 17.03 1.29 -10.42
C GLN A 463 18.32 0.91 -9.73
N LEU A 464 18.41 -0.33 -9.26
CA LEU A 464 19.59 -0.92 -8.64
C LEU A 464 20.27 -1.87 -9.64
N HIS A 465 21.55 -1.63 -9.91
CA HIS A 465 22.35 -2.39 -10.86
C HIS A 465 23.51 -3.08 -10.14
N TYR A 466 23.78 -4.33 -10.51
CA TYR A 466 24.98 -5.02 -10.05
C TYR A 466 26.24 -4.47 -10.70
N THR A 467 27.32 -4.42 -9.93
CA THR A 467 28.67 -4.23 -10.48
C THR A 467 29.34 -5.58 -10.72
N SER A 468 30.52 -5.55 -11.35
CA SER A 468 31.36 -6.74 -11.50
C SER A 468 31.87 -7.34 -10.18
N THR A 469 31.70 -6.65 -9.05
CA THR A 469 32.06 -7.18 -7.72
C THR A 469 30.91 -7.95 -7.06
N ALA A 470 29.69 -7.87 -7.61
CA ALA A 470 28.57 -8.65 -7.12
C ALA A 470 28.75 -10.14 -7.44
N VAL A 471 28.39 -11.01 -6.51
CA VAL A 471 28.47 -12.47 -6.67
C VAL A 471 27.12 -13.10 -6.35
N THR A 472 26.65 -14.01 -7.19
CA THR A 472 25.42 -14.79 -6.93
C THR A 472 25.52 -15.54 -5.59
N GLY A 473 24.43 -15.51 -4.82
CA GLY A 473 24.33 -16.14 -3.51
C GLY A 473 24.81 -15.27 -2.34
N GLN A 474 25.43 -14.11 -2.60
CA GLN A 474 25.83 -13.19 -1.52
C GLN A 474 24.66 -12.31 -1.08
N THR A 475 24.60 -11.98 0.20
CA THR A 475 23.65 -10.96 0.69
C THR A 475 24.15 -9.57 0.30
N ILE A 476 23.31 -8.82 -0.42
CA ILE A 476 23.51 -7.39 -0.67
C ILE A 476 22.40 -6.64 0.04
N GLN A 477 22.74 -5.50 0.61
CA GLN A 477 21.78 -4.53 1.14
C GLN A 477 21.92 -3.21 0.38
N ALA A 478 20.79 -2.60 0.05
CA ALA A 478 20.71 -1.21 -0.40
C ALA A 478 19.95 -0.38 0.63
N SER A 479 20.37 0.88 0.81
CA SER A 479 19.68 1.84 1.65
C SER A 479 19.42 3.12 0.88
N VAL A 480 18.14 3.50 0.73
CA VAL A 480 17.73 4.81 0.23
C VAL A 480 17.60 5.74 1.42
N GLN A 481 18.22 6.91 1.33
CA GLN A 481 18.17 7.92 2.39
C GLN A 481 17.91 9.30 1.78
N PRO A 482 17.36 10.25 2.57
CA PRO A 482 17.34 11.65 2.18
C PRO A 482 18.72 12.15 1.77
N TYR A 483 18.77 13.05 0.79
CA TYR A 483 20.03 13.58 0.26
C TYR A 483 20.87 14.27 1.33
N PHE A 484 20.23 15.12 2.14
CA PHE A 484 20.85 15.77 3.29
C PHE A 484 20.80 14.86 4.53
N PRO A 485 21.76 14.99 5.46
CA PRO A 485 21.72 14.29 6.74
C PRO A 485 20.40 14.60 7.49
N THR A 486 19.60 13.55 7.70
CA THR A 486 18.31 13.62 8.40
C THR A 486 18.22 12.49 9.42
N ASP A 487 18.05 12.81 10.69
CA ASP A 487 17.82 11.84 11.77
C ASP A 487 17.39 12.54 13.06
N ILE A 488 17.13 11.75 14.11
CA ILE A 488 17.08 12.24 15.48
C ILE A 488 18.49 12.63 15.97
N ILE A 489 18.57 13.66 16.82
CA ILE A 489 19.82 14.11 17.45
C ILE A 489 19.82 13.71 18.92
N LYS A 490 20.72 12.81 19.33
CA LYS A 490 20.75 12.27 20.71
C LYS A 490 21.77 13.00 21.57
N SER A 491 21.50 13.14 22.85
CA SER A 491 22.54 13.53 23.81
C SER A 491 23.61 12.43 23.89
N SER A 492 24.88 12.79 23.77
CA SER A 492 25.99 11.83 23.97
C SER A 492 26.08 11.37 25.43
N ALA A 493 25.82 12.29 26.37
CA ALA A 493 25.89 12.04 27.81
C ALA A 493 24.70 11.22 28.34
N SER A 494 23.56 11.23 27.64
CA SER A 494 22.39 10.42 27.98
C SER A 494 21.60 10.03 26.74
N THR A 495 21.96 8.89 26.14
CA THR A 495 21.47 8.45 24.82
C THR A 495 19.98 8.12 24.76
N GLY A 496 19.27 8.13 25.90
CA GLY A 496 17.82 8.01 25.98
C GLY A 496 17.08 9.32 25.68
N PHE A 497 17.79 10.46 25.61
CA PHE A 497 17.21 11.77 25.33
C PHE A 497 17.63 12.32 23.97
N CYS A 498 16.65 12.90 23.28
CA CYS A 498 16.77 13.48 21.96
C CYS A 498 16.41 14.97 21.97
N MET A 499 17.00 15.73 21.06
CA MET A 499 16.61 17.11 20.79
C MET A 499 15.18 17.14 20.24
N ASP A 500 14.30 17.87 20.93
CA ASP A 500 12.86 17.82 20.73
C ASP A 500 12.28 19.23 20.61
N ASN A 501 11.45 19.42 19.58
CA ASN A 501 10.59 20.59 19.48
C ASN A 501 9.38 20.40 20.40
N SER A 502 9.35 21.18 21.49
CA SER A 502 8.44 20.97 22.62
C SER A 502 6.98 20.88 22.20
N ASN A 503 6.29 19.83 22.66
CA ASN A 503 4.88 19.54 22.34
C ASN A 503 4.55 19.45 20.84
N ALA A 504 5.54 19.29 19.97
CA ALA A 504 5.40 19.32 18.52
C ALA A 504 4.74 20.60 17.97
N PHE A 505 4.76 21.71 18.71
CA PHE A 505 4.18 22.97 18.25
C PHE A 505 5.06 23.62 17.19
N VAL A 506 4.46 23.95 16.05
CA VAL A 506 5.16 24.59 14.92
C VAL A 506 4.73 26.05 14.83
N ASN A 507 5.23 26.84 15.78
CA ASN A 507 5.03 28.28 15.86
C ASN A 507 6.35 28.98 16.24
N PRO A 508 6.52 30.27 15.90
CA PRO A 508 7.73 31.01 16.24
C PRO A 508 8.00 31.04 17.75
N ASN A 509 9.28 30.95 18.10
CA ASN A 509 9.82 30.95 19.47
C ASN A 509 9.45 29.73 20.33
N ASN A 510 9.01 28.62 19.74
CA ASN A 510 8.77 27.40 20.51
C ASN A 510 10.10 26.86 21.08
N PRO A 511 10.18 26.46 22.37
CA PRO A 511 11.44 26.04 22.97
C PRO A 511 11.90 24.68 22.45
N ILE A 512 13.21 24.54 22.27
CA ILE A 512 13.86 23.25 22.07
C ILE A 512 14.27 22.69 23.42
N ILE A 513 13.88 21.45 23.65
CA ILE A 513 14.11 20.73 24.90
C ILE A 513 14.81 19.41 24.62
N ILE A 514 15.20 18.69 25.67
CA ILE A 514 15.42 17.26 25.57
C ILE A 514 14.19 16.48 26.02
N TRP A 515 13.83 15.46 25.25
CA TRP A 515 12.73 14.55 25.58
C TRP A 515 13.14 13.10 25.29
N GLY A 516 12.38 12.13 25.83
CA GLY A 516 12.65 10.72 25.55
C GLY A 516 12.67 10.49 24.04
N CYS A 517 13.72 9.83 23.56
CA CYS A 517 13.86 9.58 22.12
C CYS A 517 12.67 8.76 21.61
N SER A 518 11.93 9.33 20.67
CA SER A 518 10.92 8.67 19.87
C SER A 518 11.28 8.81 18.39
N SER A 519 10.41 8.30 17.54
CA SER A 519 10.45 8.55 16.11
C SER A 519 9.52 9.69 15.71
N SER A 520 8.91 10.44 16.64
CA SER A 520 7.95 11.50 16.29
C SER A 520 8.60 12.62 15.45
N ALA A 521 7.84 13.20 14.51
CA ALA A 521 8.36 14.19 13.56
C ALA A 521 9.02 15.41 14.23
N ASN A 522 8.59 15.79 15.44
CA ASN A 522 9.15 16.89 16.22
C ASN A 522 10.57 16.63 16.79
N GLN A 523 11.12 15.43 16.60
CA GLN A 523 12.50 15.07 16.98
C GLN A 523 13.40 14.83 15.77
N VAL A 524 12.90 14.95 14.54
CA VAL A 524 13.66 14.64 13.32
C VAL A 524 14.17 15.92 12.69
N TRP A 525 15.50 16.00 12.57
CA TRP A 525 16.21 17.21 12.16
C TRP A 525 17.00 16.97 10.88
N LYS A 526 16.97 17.95 9.98
CA LYS A 526 17.67 17.95 8.68
C LYS A 526 18.78 18.99 8.67
N PHE A 527 19.97 18.59 8.23
CA PHE A 527 21.15 19.45 8.10
C PHE A 527 21.33 19.89 6.64
N LYS A 528 20.99 21.13 6.32
CA LYS A 528 21.02 21.66 4.94
C LYS A 528 21.66 23.04 4.91
N ASN A 529 22.76 23.18 4.17
CA ASN A 529 23.45 24.45 3.93
C ASN A 529 23.74 25.26 5.21
N GLY A 530 24.25 24.61 6.25
CA GLY A 530 24.54 25.25 7.55
C GLY A 530 23.32 25.49 8.43
N THR A 531 22.12 25.12 7.99
CA THR A 531 20.89 25.23 8.78
C THR A 531 20.45 23.87 9.29
N ILE A 532 19.84 23.86 10.48
CA ILE A 532 19.21 22.69 11.09
C ILE A 532 17.70 22.95 11.10
N SER A 533 16.94 22.29 10.23
CA SER A 533 15.49 22.43 10.12
C SER A 533 14.76 21.22 10.70
N LEU A 534 13.50 21.39 11.11
CA LEU A 534 12.61 20.24 11.25
C LEU A 534 12.49 19.58 9.87
N ALA A 535 12.65 18.26 9.82
CA ALA A 535 12.59 17.52 8.56
C ALA A 535 11.19 17.57 7.93
N PHE A 536 10.16 17.53 8.79
CA PHE A 536 8.74 17.59 8.45
C PHE A 536 8.00 18.39 9.52
N ASP A 537 7.18 19.36 9.12
CA ASP A 537 6.17 19.94 10.02
C ASP A 537 4.89 19.08 10.06
N PRO A 538 3.90 19.35 10.93
CA PRO A 538 2.64 18.60 10.99
C PRO A 538 1.83 18.60 9.69
N SER A 539 2.04 19.58 8.81
CA SER A 539 1.45 19.65 7.47
C SER A 539 2.34 19.02 6.40
N HIS A 540 3.42 18.35 6.82
CA HIS A 540 4.45 17.73 5.99
C HIS A 540 5.20 18.70 5.06
N ASN A 541 5.17 20.01 5.33
CA ASN A 541 6.03 20.93 4.60
C ASN A 541 7.47 20.81 5.11
N HIS A 542 8.41 21.00 4.19
CA HIS A 542 9.83 20.91 4.46
C HIS A 542 10.46 22.30 4.59
N ASP A 543 11.52 22.40 5.41
CA ASP A 543 12.32 23.64 5.56
C ASP A 543 11.52 24.88 5.95
N THR A 544 10.37 24.70 6.61
CA THR A 544 9.53 25.80 7.09
C THR A 544 10.07 26.39 8.38
N PHE A 545 10.54 25.53 9.30
CA PHE A 545 11.03 25.92 10.61
C PHE A 545 12.44 25.40 10.91
N CYS A 546 13.24 26.28 11.50
CA CYS A 546 14.66 26.15 11.72
C CYS A 546 15.01 26.35 13.19
N LEU A 547 16.03 25.60 13.63
CA LEU A 547 16.70 25.82 14.91
C LEU A 547 17.36 27.21 14.88
N ASP A 548 17.03 28.01 15.87
CA ASP A 548 17.43 29.40 16.01
C ASP A 548 17.93 29.67 17.42
N THR A 549 18.76 30.70 17.58
CA THR A 549 19.22 31.14 18.89
C THR A 549 18.77 32.57 19.18
N GLN A 550 18.27 32.80 20.40
CA GLN A 550 17.71 34.10 20.78
C GLN A 550 18.25 34.63 22.11
N PRO A 551 18.55 35.94 22.20
CA PRO A 551 19.07 36.53 23.41
C PRO A 551 18.03 36.51 24.52
N ILE A 552 18.44 36.13 25.73
CA ILE A 552 17.62 36.21 26.92
C ILE A 552 18.05 37.44 27.71
N ALA A 553 17.09 38.30 28.06
CA ALA A 553 17.38 39.52 28.81
C ALA A 553 18.16 39.21 30.11
N SER A 554 19.27 39.91 30.31
CA SER A 554 20.15 39.78 31.49
C SER A 554 20.84 38.42 31.66
N LYS A 555 20.90 37.57 30.62
CA LYS A 555 21.68 36.33 30.62
C LYS A 555 22.85 36.44 29.65
N THR A 556 23.91 35.68 29.93
CA THR A 556 25.09 35.55 29.07
C THR A 556 24.96 34.40 28.06
N TYR A 557 23.86 33.66 28.12
CA TYR A 557 23.51 32.55 27.23
C TYR A 557 22.20 32.87 26.49
N PHE A 558 21.92 32.10 25.44
CA PHE A 558 20.79 32.33 24.54
C PHE A 558 19.87 31.12 24.56
N SER A 559 18.57 31.31 24.35
CA SER A 559 17.63 30.18 24.16
C SER A 559 17.90 29.51 22.82
N ALA A 560 17.73 28.19 22.74
CA ALA A 560 17.52 27.50 21.48
C ALA A 560 16.01 27.35 21.25
N VAL A 561 15.53 27.85 20.11
CA VAL A 561 14.09 27.89 19.79
C VAL A 561 13.85 27.48 18.34
N LEU A 562 12.61 27.19 18.02
CA LEU A 562 12.12 26.98 16.67
C LEU A 562 11.57 28.28 16.08
N ASN A 563 12.00 28.67 14.88
CA ASN A 563 11.47 29.82 14.16
C ASN A 563 11.32 29.55 12.67
N PRO A 564 10.50 30.33 11.94
CA PRO A 564 10.49 30.29 10.49
C PRO A 564 11.91 30.44 9.94
N CYS A 565 12.25 29.61 8.95
CA CYS A 565 13.57 29.64 8.34
C CYS A 565 13.80 30.98 7.63
N GLN A 566 14.93 31.63 7.93
CA GLN A 566 15.34 32.91 7.37
C GLN A 566 16.68 32.76 6.66
N ALA A 567 16.66 32.81 5.33
CA ALA A 567 17.85 32.71 4.51
C ALA A 567 18.92 33.74 4.92
N GLY A 568 20.12 33.26 5.24
CA GLY A 568 21.26 34.10 5.63
C GLY A 568 21.27 34.57 7.09
N SER A 569 20.27 34.20 7.91
CA SER A 569 20.27 34.56 9.34
C SER A 569 21.38 33.85 10.09
N GLN A 570 22.35 34.60 10.63
CA GLN A 570 23.48 34.04 11.38
C GLN A 570 23.04 33.30 12.66
N THR A 571 21.88 33.63 13.23
CA THR A 571 21.35 32.95 14.42
C THR A 571 20.76 31.58 14.08
N GLN A 572 20.51 31.29 12.79
CA GLN A 572 20.05 30.00 12.26
C GLN A 572 21.13 29.26 11.46
N GLN A 573 22.38 29.72 11.56
CA GLN A 573 23.54 29.07 10.94
C GLN A 573 24.35 28.33 12.01
N TRP A 574 24.69 27.10 11.71
CA TRP A 574 25.28 26.13 12.60
C TRP A 574 26.42 25.40 11.89
N SER A 575 27.50 25.17 12.63
CA SER A 575 28.58 24.27 12.23
C SER A 575 28.67 23.12 13.22
N VAL A 576 29.22 21.98 12.79
CA VAL A 576 29.43 20.84 13.68
C VAL A 576 30.87 20.36 13.60
N ASN A 577 31.38 19.80 14.69
CA ASN A 577 32.72 19.24 14.75
C ASN A 577 32.70 17.72 14.98
N ALA A 578 33.88 17.09 14.97
CA ALA A 578 34.01 15.64 15.15
C ALA A 578 33.60 15.14 16.54
N ALA A 579 33.59 16.00 17.56
CA ALA A 579 33.11 15.67 18.91
C ALA A 579 31.58 15.73 19.03
N GLY A 580 30.88 16.20 17.99
CA GLY A 580 29.42 16.34 18.00
C GLY A 580 28.92 17.64 18.63
N ASN A 581 29.77 18.66 18.81
CA ASN A 581 29.29 19.98 19.19
C ASN A 581 28.55 20.63 18.01
N ILE A 582 27.40 21.24 18.28
CA ILE A 582 26.65 22.07 17.33
C ILE A 582 26.88 23.53 17.71
N ILE A 583 27.57 24.29 16.86
CA ILE A 583 28.10 25.63 17.16
C ILE A 583 27.37 26.67 16.33
N ASN A 584 26.77 27.66 16.98
CA ASN A 584 26.04 28.74 16.31
C ASN A 584 27.00 29.78 15.70
N ALA A 585 26.72 30.24 14.48
CA ALA A 585 27.58 31.19 13.78
C ALA A 585 27.49 32.63 14.33
N SER A 586 26.38 33.04 14.93
CA SER A 586 26.19 34.42 15.42
C SER A 586 26.99 34.73 16.69
N ASN A 587 27.22 33.72 17.54
CA ASN A 587 27.84 33.91 18.86
C ASN A 587 29.01 32.95 19.15
N GLY A 588 29.24 31.93 18.32
CA GLY A 588 30.30 30.92 18.51
C GLY A 588 30.05 29.95 19.68
N TYR A 589 28.82 29.90 20.20
CA TYR A 589 28.45 29.06 21.35
C TYR A 589 27.93 27.70 20.92
N CYS A 590 28.08 26.74 21.82
CA CYS A 590 27.67 25.35 21.62
C CYS A 590 26.24 25.16 22.12
N LEU A 591 25.47 24.35 21.40
CA LEU A 591 24.17 23.86 21.84
C LEU A 591 24.34 23.00 23.09
N ASP A 592 23.65 23.37 24.17
CA ASP A 592 23.93 22.96 25.54
C ASP A 592 22.65 22.53 26.26
N ILE A 593 22.68 21.36 26.91
CA ILE A 593 21.61 20.92 27.81
C ILE A 593 21.79 21.64 29.15
N THR A 594 20.81 22.49 29.50
CA THR A 594 20.92 23.44 30.60
C THR A 594 21.33 22.77 31.92
N GLY A 595 22.44 23.24 32.48
CA GLY A 595 22.93 22.81 33.79
C GLY A 595 23.28 21.32 33.87
N SER A 596 23.55 20.66 32.74
CA SER A 596 23.76 19.20 32.67
C SER A 596 22.62 18.39 33.29
N THR A 597 21.38 18.89 33.18
CA THR A 597 20.20 18.22 33.72
C THR A 597 19.58 17.30 32.66
N TYR A 598 19.82 15.99 32.76
CA TYR A 598 19.31 15.00 31.80
C TYR A 598 17.91 14.51 32.21
N LYS A 599 16.91 15.40 32.15
CA LYS A 599 15.50 15.08 32.43
C LYS A 599 14.63 15.55 31.27
N ALA A 600 13.57 14.79 30.98
CA ALA A 600 12.55 15.17 30.01
C ALA A 600 12.02 16.59 30.31
N GLY A 601 11.99 17.45 29.30
CA GLY A 601 11.56 18.84 29.44
C GLY A 601 12.66 19.83 29.82
N THR A 602 13.92 19.39 29.95
CA THR A 602 15.02 20.33 30.19
C THR A 602 15.31 21.13 28.93
N ASP A 603 15.39 22.46 29.08
CA ASP A 603 15.69 23.37 27.98
C ASP A 603 17.07 23.15 27.37
N VAL A 604 17.13 23.30 26.05
CA VAL A 604 18.35 23.43 25.29
C VAL A 604 18.62 24.93 25.06
N ILE A 605 19.86 25.33 25.30
CA ILE A 605 20.34 26.71 25.16
C ILE A 605 21.59 26.74 24.28
N THR A 606 22.12 27.92 23.97
CA THR A 606 23.51 28.05 23.50
C THR A 606 24.38 28.70 24.58
N TYR A 607 25.49 28.06 24.91
CA TYR A 607 26.41 28.42 25.99
C TYR A 607 27.87 28.37 25.50
N PRO A 608 28.82 29.15 26.06
CA PRO A 608 30.23 29.04 25.71
C PRO A 608 30.72 27.59 25.64
N CYS A 609 31.34 27.24 24.51
CA CYS A 609 31.87 25.90 24.28
C CYS A 609 32.94 25.56 25.33
N SER A 610 32.74 24.45 26.04
CA SER A 610 33.55 24.04 27.18
C SER A 610 34.10 22.61 27.07
N GLY A 611 33.65 21.84 26.06
CA GLY A 611 33.97 20.42 25.92
C GLY A 611 33.27 19.53 26.96
N ASN A 612 32.27 20.06 27.65
CA ASN A 612 31.47 19.27 28.58
C ASN A 612 30.51 18.34 27.84
N PRO A 613 30.23 17.13 28.37
CA PRO A 613 29.35 16.16 27.71
C PRO A 613 27.92 16.66 27.42
N ASN A 614 27.42 17.66 28.17
CA ASN A 614 26.10 18.26 27.93
C ASN A 614 26.05 19.14 26.67
N GLN A 615 27.18 19.35 25.99
CA GLN A 615 27.32 20.09 24.72
C GLN A 615 27.65 19.18 23.53
N GLU A 616 27.74 17.87 23.75
CA GLU A 616 28.12 16.88 22.75
C GLU A 616 26.89 16.05 22.35
N TRP A 617 26.66 15.94 21.04
CA TRP A 617 25.49 15.29 20.46
C TRP A 617 25.89 14.17 19.50
N ILE A 618 25.11 13.10 19.47
CA ILE A 618 25.20 12.07 18.44
C ILE A 618 24.38 12.56 17.25
N LEU A 619 25.10 12.92 16.18
CA LEU A 619 24.54 13.54 14.99
C LEU A 619 24.18 12.49 13.92
N PRO A 620 23.28 12.83 12.98
CA PRO A 620 23.11 12.07 11.76
C PRO A 620 24.45 11.89 11.05
N ARG A 621 24.68 10.69 10.49
CA ARG A 621 25.84 10.42 9.64
C ARG A 621 25.95 11.53 8.58
N GLY A 622 27.15 12.03 8.30
CA GLY A 622 27.42 13.11 7.34
C GLY A 622 27.07 14.53 7.78
N ALA A 623 26.45 14.75 8.94
CA ALA A 623 26.24 16.10 9.46
C ALA A 623 27.56 16.89 9.57
N SER A 624 28.67 16.20 9.88
CA SER A 624 30.03 16.76 9.94
C SER A 624 30.77 16.84 8.61
N GLY A 625 30.07 16.62 7.48
CA GLY A 625 30.67 16.59 6.15
C GLY A 625 31.46 15.31 5.84
N THR A 626 31.53 14.36 6.78
CA THR A 626 32.18 13.06 6.59
C THR A 626 31.13 11.95 6.52
N TRP A 627 31.10 11.23 5.40
CA TRP A 627 30.11 10.21 5.08
C TRP A 627 30.61 8.80 5.30
#